data_AF-A0A1I5MAF3-F1
#
_entry.id   AF-A0A1I5MAF3-F1
#
_cell.length_a   1.000
_cell.length_b   1.000
_cell.length_c   1.000
_cell.angle_alpha   90.00
_cell.angle_beta   90.00
_cell.angle_gamma   90.00
#
_symmetry.space_group_name_H-M   'P 1'
#
loop_
_entity.id
_entity.type
_entity.pdbx_description
1 polymer ?
#
loop_
_entity_poly.entity_id
_entity_poly.type
_entity_poly.pdbx_seq_one_letter_code
_entity_poly.pdbx_strand_id
1 'polypeptide(L)'
;MSKNYEAIQKALEILGLPTHVSWYDIKSRYRYLASKKHPDTGGDDEEMAQINAAYELLKKYVENFRFSFSEEEVDKQFPQDFHTKRFRF
;
A
#
# COMPACT_ATOMS: atom_id res chain seq x y z
N MET A 1 -15.96 -9.13 -9.44
CA MET A 1 -15.03 -9.66 -8.41
C MET A 1 -15.55 -9.19 -7.06
N SER A 2 -14.79 -9.30 -5.96
CA SER A 2 -15.22 -8.65 -4.70
C SER A 2 -15.12 -7.12 -4.84
N LYS A 3 -16.14 -6.40 -4.38
CA LYS A 3 -16.17 -4.92 -4.43
C LYS A 3 -14.93 -4.28 -3.78
N ASN A 4 -14.43 -4.89 -2.71
CA ASN A 4 -13.24 -4.40 -2.01
C ASN A 4 -11.96 -4.60 -2.83
N TYR A 5 -11.87 -5.70 -3.57
CA TYR A 5 -10.72 -5.97 -4.44
C TYR A 5 -10.63 -4.93 -5.56
N GLU A 6 -11.74 -4.67 -6.26
CA GLU A 6 -11.80 -3.67 -7.33
C GLU A 6 -11.47 -2.26 -6.83
N ALA A 7 -11.97 -1.90 -5.63
CA ALA A 7 -11.65 -0.62 -5.00
C ALA A 7 -10.16 -0.46 -4.64
N ILE A 8 -9.54 -1.52 -4.11
CA ILE A 8 -8.10 -1.51 -3.79
C ILE A 8 -7.26 -1.41 -5.05
N GLN A 9 -7.57 -2.19 -6.10
CA GLN A 9 -6.84 -2.12 -7.36
C GLN A 9 -6.92 -0.72 -7.98
N LYS A 10 -8.11 -0.12 -8.02
CA LYS A 10 -8.28 1.25 -8.49
C LYS A 10 -7.49 2.26 -7.66
N ALA A 11 -7.43 2.09 -6.34
CA ALA A 11 -6.64 2.97 -5.48
C ALA A 11 -5.13 2.85 -5.74
N LEU A 12 -4.63 1.63 -5.99
CA LEU A 12 -3.24 1.41 -6.40
C LEU A 12 -2.95 2.07 -7.75
N GLU A 13 -3.86 1.96 -8.73
CA GLU A 13 -3.74 2.61 -10.03
C GLU A 13 -3.70 4.14 -9.92
N ILE A 14 -4.60 4.74 -9.12
CA ILE A 14 -4.63 6.19 -8.88
C ILE A 14 -3.31 6.69 -8.28
N LEU A 15 -2.77 5.95 -7.31
CA LEU A 15 -1.46 6.29 -6.73
C LEU A 15 -0.28 5.86 -7.63
N GLY A 16 -0.50 5.10 -8.70
CA GLY A 16 0.54 4.55 -9.56
C GLY A 16 1.48 3.61 -8.80
N LEU A 17 0.93 2.73 -7.97
CA LEU A 17 1.65 1.74 -7.16
C LEU A 17 1.47 0.33 -7.74
N PRO A 18 2.51 -0.52 -7.74
CA PRO A 18 2.38 -1.93 -8.09
C PRO A 18 1.65 -2.71 -6.99
N THR A 19 1.37 -3.99 -7.27
CA THR A 19 1.03 -4.96 -6.22
C THR A 19 2.28 -5.25 -5.37
N HIS A 20 2.09 -5.67 -4.11
CA HIS A 20 3.17 -5.89 -3.14
C HIS A 20 3.96 -4.63 -2.76
N VAL A 21 3.27 -3.63 -2.21
CA VAL A 21 3.87 -2.39 -1.70
C VAL A 21 3.82 -2.33 -0.18
N SER A 22 4.79 -1.65 0.41
CA SER A 22 4.80 -1.39 1.85
C SER A 22 3.96 -0.16 2.21
N TRP A 23 3.62 -0.03 3.49
CA TRP A 23 3.02 1.19 4.03
C TRP A 23 3.90 2.44 3.81
N TYR A 24 5.22 2.27 3.80
CA TYR A 24 6.15 3.34 3.51
C TYR A 24 6.02 3.83 2.07
N ASP A 25 5.89 2.90 1.11
CA ASP A 25 5.74 3.22 -0.32
C ASP A 25 4.44 3.99 -0.58
N ILE A 26 3.33 3.54 0.03
CA ILE A 26 2.03 4.20 -0.07
C ILE A 26 2.13 5.65 0.40
N LYS A 27 2.69 5.88 1.59
CA LYS A 27 2.88 7.24 2.16
C LYS A 27 3.80 8.11 1.31
N SER A 28 4.92 7.56 0.86
CA SER A 28 5.90 8.29 0.06
C SER A 28 5.31 8.70 -1.29
N ARG A 29 4.56 7.79 -1.93
CA ARG A 29 3.90 8.06 -3.20
C ARG A 29 2.77 9.08 -3.07
N TYR A 30 1.96 8.97 -2.02
CA TYR A 30 0.93 9.97 -1.71
C TYR A 30 1.53 11.37 -1.55
N ARG A 31 2.58 11.52 -0.73
CA ARG A 31 3.26 12.82 -0.52
C ARG A 31 3.82 13.39 -1.82
N TYR A 32 4.42 12.54 -2.65
CA TYR A 32 4.91 12.95 -3.95
C TYR A 32 3.78 13.48 -4.84
N LEU A 33 2.68 12.74 -4.98
CA LEU A 33 1.54 13.15 -5.80
C LEU A 33 0.86 14.41 -5.26
N ALA A 34 0.63 14.48 -3.94
CA ALA A 34 0.06 15.65 -3.30
C ALA A 34 0.89 16.91 -3.56
N SER A 35 2.22 16.82 -3.49
CA SER A 35 3.09 17.97 -3.80
C SER A 35 3.06 18.41 -5.27
N LYS A 36 2.72 17.51 -6.19
CA LYS A 36 2.71 17.76 -7.63
C LYS A 36 1.34 18.21 -8.16
N LYS A 37 0.27 17.79 -7.49
CA LYS A 37 -1.12 17.97 -7.92
C LYS A 37 -1.89 18.92 -7.01
N HIS A 38 -1.23 19.57 -6.05
CA HIS A 38 -1.89 20.52 -5.16
C HIS A 38 -2.44 21.71 -5.96
N PRO A 39 -3.70 22.12 -5.75
CA PRO A 39 -4.31 23.27 -6.42
C PRO A 39 -3.50 24.56 -6.25
N ASP A 40 -2.91 24.79 -5.07
CA ASP A 40 -2.03 25.94 -4.81
C ASP A 40 -0.81 26.01 -5.74
N THR A 41 -0.44 24.90 -6.39
CA THR A 41 0.67 24.82 -7.36
C THR A 41 0.20 24.74 -8.81
N GLY A 42 -1.10 24.99 -9.07
CA GLY A 42 -1.72 24.87 -10.38
C GLY A 42 -2.24 23.47 -10.72
N GLY A 43 -2.46 22.65 -9.69
CA GLY A 43 -3.11 21.35 -9.82
C GLY A 43 -4.64 21.44 -9.90
N ASP A 44 -5.29 20.27 -9.99
CA ASP A 44 -6.75 20.13 -10.06
C ASP A 44 -7.32 19.58 -8.76
N ASP A 45 -8.38 20.22 -8.27
CA ASP A 45 -9.07 19.85 -7.03
C ASP A 45 -9.69 18.44 -7.14
N GLU A 46 -10.23 18.08 -8.30
CA GLU A 46 -10.83 16.77 -8.52
C GLU A 46 -9.75 15.66 -8.49
N GLU A 47 -8.63 15.88 -9.17
CA GLU A 47 -7.48 14.95 -9.14
C GLU A 47 -6.93 14.78 -7.71
N MET A 48 -6.79 15.87 -6.95
CA MET A 48 -6.33 15.79 -5.57
C MET A 48 -7.35 15.06 -4.67
N ALA A 49 -8.65 15.28 -4.86
CA ALA A 49 -9.69 14.54 -4.15
C ALA A 49 -9.62 13.02 -4.42
N GLN A 50 -9.35 12.62 -5.66
CA GLN A 50 -9.18 11.20 -6.03
C GLN A 50 -7.95 10.59 -5.35
N ILE A 51 -6.82 11.30 -5.34
CA ILE A 51 -5.59 10.87 -4.66
C ILE A 51 -5.82 10.68 -3.16
N ASN A 52 -6.51 11.64 -2.52
CA ASN A 52 -6.86 11.57 -1.10
C ASN A 52 -7.76 10.37 -0.79
N ALA A 53 -8.80 10.14 -1.59
CA ALA A 53 -9.71 9.01 -1.41
C ALA A 53 -9.01 7.66 -1.57
N ALA A 54 -8.12 7.54 -2.56
CA ALA A 54 -7.31 6.33 -2.78
C ALA A 54 -6.38 6.07 -1.59
N TYR A 55 -5.69 7.10 -1.10
CA TYR A 55 -4.80 6.99 0.05
C TYR A 55 -5.55 6.57 1.33
N GLU A 56 -6.67 7.20 1.65
CA GLU A 56 -7.45 6.86 2.85
C GLU A 56 -8.01 5.42 2.80
N LEU A 57 -8.41 4.94 1.61
CA LEU A 57 -8.82 3.55 1.44
C LEU A 57 -7.68 2.57 1.74
N LEU A 58 -6.50 2.78 1.16
CA LEU A 58 -5.35 1.91 1.37
C LEU A 58 -4.84 1.97 2.80
N LYS A 59 -4.82 3.17 3.41
CA LYS A 59 -4.49 3.37 4.81
C LYS A 59 -5.42 2.57 5.71
N LYS A 60 -6.73 2.70 5.53
CA LYS A 60 -7.73 1.93 6.29
C LYS A 60 -7.53 0.43 6.11
N TYR A 61 -7.24 -0.03 4.89
CA TYR A 61 -6.96 -1.44 4.63
C TYR A 61 -5.75 -1.94 5.42
N VAL A 62 -4.63 -1.21 5.39
CA VAL A 62 -3.40 -1.57 6.10
C VAL A 62 -3.57 -1.49 7.62
N GLU A 63 -4.20 -0.44 8.14
CA GLU A 63 -4.40 -0.24 9.59
C GLU A 63 -5.33 -1.29 10.21
N ASN A 64 -6.29 -1.81 9.45
CA ASN A 64 -7.21 -2.86 9.89
C ASN A 64 -6.76 -4.26 9.50
N PHE A 65 -5.58 -4.40 8.90
CA PHE A 65 -5.04 -5.69 8.53
C PHE A 65 -4.75 -6.50 9.79
N ARG A 66 -5.26 -7.74 9.82
CA ARG A 66 -5.07 -8.66 10.95
C ARG A 66 -3.96 -9.64 10.62
N PHE A 67 -2.91 -9.58 11.41
CA PHE A 67 -1.81 -10.53 11.35
C PHE A 67 -2.18 -11.80 12.13
N SER A 68 -1.86 -12.96 11.57
CA SER A 68 -1.96 -14.25 12.28
C SER A 68 -0.73 -14.50 13.16
N PHE A 69 0.40 -13.85 12.87
CA PHE A 69 1.70 -14.10 13.50
C PHE A 69 2.13 -15.57 13.45
N SER A 70 1.61 -16.33 12.48
CA SER A 70 2.05 -17.69 12.22
C SER A 70 3.48 -17.71 11.67
N GLU A 71 4.20 -18.80 11.90
CA GLU A 71 5.54 -19.01 11.33
C GLU A 71 5.54 -18.82 9.81
N GLU A 72 4.55 -19.37 9.11
CA GLU A 72 4.39 -19.22 7.67
C GLU A 72 4.22 -17.74 7.23
N GLU A 73 3.47 -16.93 7.98
CA GLU A 73 3.30 -15.51 7.69
C GLU A 73 4.59 -14.71 7.91
N VAL A 74 5.26 -14.95 9.04
CA VAL A 74 6.53 -14.31 9.38
C VAL A 74 7.58 -14.64 8.33
N ASP A 75 7.67 -15.91 7.95
CA ASP A 75 8.59 -16.40 6.93
C ASP A 75 8.35 -15.77 5.55
N LYS A 76 7.09 -15.56 5.16
CA LYS A 76 6.73 -14.84 3.91
C LYS A 76 7.11 -13.37 3.97
N GLN A 77 6.98 -12.75 5.14
CA GLN A 77 7.28 -11.32 5.36
C GLN A 77 8.79 -11.05 5.47
N PHE A 78 9.55 -12.03 5.97
CA PHE A 78 11.01 -11.96 6.20
C PHE A 78 11.73 -13.18 5.57
N PRO A 79 11.71 -13.32 4.23
CA PRO A 79 12.26 -14.51 3.57
C PRO A 79 13.76 -14.72 3.79
N GLN A 80 14.50 -13.67 4.17
CA GLN A 80 15.93 -13.75 4.51
C GLN A 80 16.21 -14.48 5.84
N ASP A 81 15.25 -14.51 6.77
CA ASP A 81 15.45 -15.11 8.11
C ASP A 81 15.26 -16.64 8.08
N PHE A 82 14.75 -17.17 6.96
CA PHE A 82 14.55 -18.59 6.68
C PHE A 82 15.86 -19.41 6.68
N HIS A 83 17.03 -18.75 6.68
CA HIS A 83 18.35 -19.38 6.60
C HIS A 83 18.73 -20.25 7.81
N THR A 84 17.97 -20.24 8.91
CA THR A 84 18.41 -20.89 10.16
C THR A 84 17.82 -22.28 10.42
N LYS A 85 16.84 -22.75 9.62
CA LYS A 85 16.12 -24.01 9.89
C LYS A 85 16.46 -25.18 8.97
N ARG A 86 17.13 -24.95 7.84
CA ARG A 86 17.38 -25.99 6.82
C ARG A 86 18.73 -26.70 6.94
N PHE A 87 19.63 -26.22 7.80
CA PHE A 87 20.96 -26.80 8.02
C PHE A 87 21.20 -27.14 9.50
N ARG A 88 20.29 -27.89 10.12
CA ARG A 88 20.67 -28.74 11.26
C ARG A 88 20.98 -30.13 10.70
N PHE A 89 22.26 -30.40 10.49
CA PHE A 89 22.79 -31.77 10.44
C PHE A 89 22.85 -32.34 11.87
#